data_AF-A0A7J9KB72-F1
#
_entry.id   AF-A0A7J9KB72-F1
#
_cell.length_a   1.000
_cell.length_b   1.000
_cell.length_c   1.000
_cell.angle_alpha   90.00
_cell.angle_beta   90.00
_cell.angle_gamma   90.00
#
_symmetry.space_group_name_H-M   'P 1'
#
loop_
_entity.id
_entity.type
_entity.pdbx_description
1 polymer ?
#
loop_
_entity_poly.entity_id
_entity_poly.type
_entity_poly.pdbx_seq_one_letter_code
_entity_poly.pdbx_strand_id
1 'polypeptide(L)'
;MNINKYPIAMESLSEPSKDAQSLQTLASGPFSSSLSSLSSSSRTLPSNQDFHFLKNFDGFKLPIDQIAKISDSLLESIGSSAKTWCANKAINFPDRIGSIADDEAYDWLVDINDEILERFDVSVDEFQNIRKKEEETGRFIGSDPEINGFQLVYEKKKKKGDGGLMGDSVAESVSGKEVASPSYSGVKVKKWALAAGTSGKAKVPFHIPTIQKPQEEYNILVNNSNKPFEHVWLQRSEDGQRFVHPLEKLSVMDFVDKDIADIEPVKPPSIESTPFKLVEEVKDLKELAAKLRSVNEFAVDLEHNQYRSFQGLTCLIQISTRNENFVVDTLKLRIHIGPYLRELFKDPTKKKVMHGADRDIVWLQRDFGIYICNLFDTGQASRVLKMERNSLEHLLQHFCGVTANKE
;
A
#
# COMPACT_ATOMS: atom_id res chain seq x y z
N MET A 1 3.22 59.10 39.99
CA MET A 1 3.32 57.77 39.36
C MET A 1 2.68 57.86 37.99
N ASN A 2 3.46 57.88 36.91
CA ASN A 2 2.96 58.01 35.54
C ASN A 2 3.10 56.67 34.84
N ILE A 3 1.98 56.13 34.35
CA ILE A 3 1.94 54.90 33.55
C ILE A 3 2.40 55.29 32.13
N ASN A 4 3.61 54.90 31.75
CA ASN A 4 4.16 55.26 30.45
C ASN A 4 3.88 54.16 29.43
N LYS A 5 3.44 54.58 28.23
CA LYS A 5 3.02 53.68 27.14
C LYS A 5 4.24 53.00 26.50
N TYR A 6 4.13 51.70 26.26
CA TYR A 6 4.79 51.04 25.13
C TYR A 6 3.69 50.31 24.33
N PRO A 7 3.43 50.70 23.06
CA PRO A 7 2.50 49.97 22.23
C PRO A 7 3.14 48.65 21.79
N ILE A 8 2.45 47.53 22.05
CA ILE A 8 2.75 46.27 21.38
C ILE A 8 2.41 46.50 19.91
N ALA A 9 3.42 46.39 19.03
CA ALA A 9 3.18 46.41 17.60
C ALA A 9 2.34 45.17 17.25
N MET A 10 1.11 45.38 16.78
CA MET A 10 0.44 44.34 15.99
C MET A 10 1.29 44.16 14.74
N GLU A 11 1.84 42.96 14.56
CA GLU A 11 2.31 42.54 13.24
C GLU A 11 1.15 42.72 12.25
N SER A 12 1.42 43.45 11.18
CA SER A 12 0.47 43.60 10.10
C SER A 12 0.20 42.22 9.51
N LEU A 13 -1.03 41.72 9.68
CA LEU A 13 -1.56 40.65 8.85
C LEU A 13 -1.37 41.08 7.39
N SER A 14 -0.41 40.47 6.71
CA SER A 14 -0.15 40.71 5.29
C SER A 14 -1.43 40.42 4.52
N GLU A 15 -1.89 41.36 3.69
CA GLU A 15 -3.04 41.09 2.84
C GLU A 15 -2.76 39.83 2.01
N PRO A 16 -3.68 38.85 1.97
CA PRO A 16 -3.48 37.65 1.17
C PRO A 16 -3.26 38.05 -0.28
N SER A 17 -2.31 37.40 -0.97
CA SER A 17 -1.97 37.73 -2.36
C SER A 17 -3.21 37.69 -3.27
N LYS A 18 -3.19 38.42 -4.38
CA LYS A 18 -4.32 38.44 -5.33
C LYS A 18 -4.71 37.03 -5.82
N ASP A 19 -3.74 36.13 -5.90
CA ASP A 19 -3.96 34.73 -6.27
C ASP A 19 -4.65 33.96 -5.13
N ALA A 20 -4.24 34.17 -3.88
CA ALA A 20 -4.90 33.58 -2.70
C ALA A 20 -6.35 34.09 -2.54
N GLN A 21 -6.60 35.39 -2.75
CA GLN A 21 -7.95 35.96 -2.75
C GLN A 21 -8.83 35.39 -3.87
N SER A 22 -8.25 35.17 -5.06
CA SER A 22 -8.93 34.58 -6.21
C SER A 22 -9.28 33.11 -5.97
N LEU A 23 -8.36 32.33 -5.39
CA LEU A 23 -8.60 30.94 -4.97
C LEU A 23 -9.67 30.84 -3.88
N GLN A 24 -9.62 31.73 -2.87
CA GLN A 24 -10.62 31.77 -1.80
C GLN A 24 -12.00 32.13 -2.36
N THR A 25 -12.08 33.08 -3.29
CA THR A 25 -13.34 33.46 -3.97
C THR A 25 -13.89 32.30 -4.81
N LEU A 26 -13.03 31.57 -5.53
CA LEU A 26 -13.42 30.39 -6.30
C LEU A 26 -13.97 29.28 -5.40
N ALA A 27 -13.24 28.93 -4.35
CA ALA A 27 -13.58 27.86 -3.42
C ALA A 27 -14.87 28.16 -2.63
N SER A 28 -14.99 29.37 -2.07
CA SER A 28 -16.15 29.78 -1.26
C SER A 28 -17.40 30.13 -2.08
N GLY A 29 -17.27 30.38 -3.38
CA GLY A 29 -18.36 30.80 -4.26
C GLY A 29 -18.74 29.75 -5.32
N PRO A 30 -18.36 29.93 -6.60
CA PRO A 30 -18.86 29.10 -7.70
C PRO A 30 -18.56 27.61 -7.58
N PHE A 31 -17.41 27.24 -7.01
CA PHE A 31 -17.02 25.83 -6.89
C PHE A 31 -17.88 25.09 -5.86
N SER A 32 -18.02 25.66 -4.66
CA SER A 32 -18.85 25.10 -3.58
C SER A 32 -20.33 24.97 -3.97
N SER A 33 -20.90 25.97 -4.66
CA SER A 33 -22.30 25.90 -5.12
C SER A 33 -22.51 24.88 -6.25
N SER A 34 -21.55 24.75 -7.17
CA SER A 34 -21.57 23.72 -8.22
C SER A 34 -21.45 22.31 -7.61
N LEU A 35 -20.52 22.11 -6.67
CA LEU A 35 -20.31 20.82 -5.99
C LEU A 35 -21.55 20.41 -5.17
N SER A 36 -22.16 21.36 -4.46
CA SER A 36 -23.40 21.13 -3.70
C SER A 36 -24.57 20.75 -4.61
N SER A 37 -24.67 21.40 -5.78
CA SER A 37 -25.70 21.10 -6.79
C SER A 37 -25.48 19.72 -7.43
N LEU A 38 -24.23 19.36 -7.73
CA LEU A 38 -23.86 18.05 -8.26
C LEU A 38 -24.15 16.93 -7.26
N SER A 39 -23.74 17.09 -6.00
CA SER A 39 -24.01 16.12 -4.92
C SER A 39 -25.51 15.93 -4.68
N SER A 40 -26.29 17.02 -4.73
CA SER A 40 -27.75 16.96 -4.60
C SER A 40 -28.40 16.23 -5.77
N SER A 41 -27.95 16.49 -7.00
CA SER A 41 -28.46 15.85 -8.22
C SER A 41 -28.08 14.37 -8.31
N SER A 42 -26.88 13.99 -7.86
CA SER A 42 -26.44 12.60 -7.82
C SER A 42 -27.36 11.73 -6.94
N ARG A 43 -27.85 12.27 -5.82
CA ARG A 43 -28.78 11.58 -4.91
C ARG A 43 -30.18 11.34 -5.48
N THR A 44 -30.54 11.97 -6.61
CA THR A 44 -31.82 11.71 -7.28
C THR A 44 -31.75 10.53 -8.26
N LEU A 45 -30.57 9.95 -8.46
CA LEU A 45 -30.43 8.74 -9.26
C LEU A 45 -30.94 7.52 -8.47
N PRO A 46 -31.84 6.71 -9.04
CA PRO A 46 -32.25 5.45 -8.44
C PRO A 46 -31.04 4.50 -8.36
N SER A 47 -31.07 3.55 -7.41
CA SER A 47 -30.01 2.56 -7.21
C SER A 47 -30.50 1.14 -7.45
N ASN A 48 -29.56 0.19 -7.61
CA ASN A 48 -29.83 -1.25 -7.67
C ASN A 48 -30.97 -1.61 -8.67
N GLN A 49 -31.99 -2.33 -8.20
CA GLN A 49 -33.07 -2.88 -9.05
C GLN A 49 -33.84 -1.79 -9.80
N ASP A 50 -34.12 -0.65 -9.17
CA ASP A 50 -34.84 0.46 -9.80
C ASP A 50 -34.02 1.10 -10.93
N PHE A 51 -32.70 1.23 -10.74
CA PHE A 51 -31.79 1.70 -11.78
C PHE A 51 -31.77 0.73 -12.99
N HIS A 52 -31.61 -0.57 -12.74
CA HIS A 52 -31.62 -1.57 -13.80
C HIS A 52 -32.96 -1.66 -14.52
N PHE A 53 -34.08 -1.51 -13.81
CA PHE A 53 -35.41 -1.47 -14.40
C PHE A 53 -35.59 -0.23 -15.29
N LEU A 54 -35.26 0.96 -14.78
CA LEU A 54 -35.44 2.22 -15.51
C LEU A 54 -34.47 2.36 -16.69
N LYS A 55 -33.26 1.76 -16.64
CA LYS A 55 -32.29 1.74 -17.75
C LYS A 55 -32.77 0.98 -18.99
N ASN A 56 -33.90 0.28 -18.93
CA ASN A 56 -34.56 -0.32 -20.11
C ASN A 56 -35.35 0.71 -20.95
N PHE A 57 -35.63 1.90 -20.42
CA PHE A 57 -36.39 2.94 -21.13
C PHE A 57 -35.45 4.00 -21.69
N ASP A 58 -35.52 4.29 -22.99
CA ASP A 58 -34.61 5.24 -23.66
C ASP A 58 -34.66 6.65 -23.04
N GLY A 59 -35.82 7.08 -22.53
CA GLY A 59 -35.99 8.37 -21.86
C GLY A 59 -35.21 8.52 -20.55
N PHE A 60 -34.83 7.42 -19.90
CA PHE A 60 -33.94 7.42 -18.73
C PHE A 60 -32.51 7.02 -19.12
N LYS A 61 -32.36 6.03 -20.00
CA LYS A 61 -31.06 5.53 -20.48
C LYS A 61 -30.24 6.60 -21.19
N LEU A 62 -30.82 7.36 -22.12
CA LEU A 62 -30.06 8.33 -22.93
C LEU A 62 -29.44 9.47 -22.09
N PRO A 63 -30.17 10.11 -21.14
CA PRO A 63 -29.55 11.06 -20.21
C PRO A 63 -28.46 10.43 -19.32
N ILE A 64 -28.68 9.21 -18.81
CA ILE A 64 -27.70 8.52 -17.96
C ILE A 64 -26.41 8.18 -18.72
N ASP A 65 -26.53 7.67 -19.95
CA ASP A 65 -25.38 7.37 -20.81
C ASP A 65 -24.66 8.66 -21.27
N GLN A 66 -25.31 9.82 -21.25
CA GLN A 66 -24.67 11.13 -21.44
C GLN A 66 -23.92 11.61 -20.19
N ILE A 67 -24.55 11.50 -19.01
CA ILE A 67 -23.93 11.84 -17.72
C ILE A 67 -22.68 11.01 -17.50
N ALA A 68 -22.73 9.69 -17.75
CA ALA A 68 -21.58 8.79 -17.66
C ALA A 68 -20.40 9.29 -18.53
N LYS A 69 -20.63 9.54 -19.83
CA LYS A 69 -19.58 10.03 -20.74
C LYS A 69 -18.94 11.36 -20.31
N ILE A 70 -19.74 12.26 -19.71
CA ILE A 70 -19.23 13.53 -19.17
C ILE A 70 -18.38 13.26 -17.92
N SER A 71 -18.84 12.38 -17.03
CA SER A 71 -18.08 11.95 -15.84
C SER A 71 -16.76 11.28 -16.22
N ASP A 72 -16.77 10.34 -17.15
CA ASP A 72 -15.58 9.64 -17.66
C ASP A 72 -14.55 10.65 -18.19
N SER A 73 -14.97 11.57 -19.05
CA SER A 73 -14.10 12.61 -19.63
C SER A 73 -13.52 13.57 -18.57
N LEU A 74 -14.27 13.87 -17.49
CA LEU A 74 -13.75 14.64 -16.37
C LEU A 74 -12.71 13.86 -15.57
N LEU A 75 -12.92 12.57 -15.32
CA LEU A 75 -11.98 11.71 -14.59
C LEU A 75 -10.71 11.43 -15.41
N GLU A 76 -10.83 11.22 -16.73
CA GLU A 76 -9.71 11.18 -17.68
C GLU A 76 -8.89 12.49 -17.66
N SER A 77 -9.55 13.64 -17.59
CA SER A 77 -8.91 14.95 -17.48
C SER A 77 -8.16 15.10 -16.15
N ILE A 78 -8.77 14.67 -15.04
CA ILE A 78 -8.12 14.66 -13.71
C ILE A 78 -6.89 13.74 -13.70
N GLY A 79 -7.01 12.50 -14.18
CA GLY A 79 -5.88 11.56 -14.27
C GLY A 79 -4.80 12.01 -15.26
N SER A 80 -5.17 12.70 -16.34
CA SER A 80 -4.21 13.34 -17.24
C SER A 80 -3.48 14.51 -16.57
N SER A 81 -4.21 15.28 -15.75
CA SER A 81 -3.64 16.36 -14.94
C SER A 81 -2.71 15.83 -13.86
N ALA A 82 -2.96 14.64 -13.29
CA ALA A 82 -2.14 14.02 -12.24
C ALA A 82 -0.64 14.13 -12.51
N LYS A 83 -0.21 14.00 -13.77
CA LYS A 83 1.19 14.14 -14.21
C LYS A 83 1.88 15.47 -13.84
N THR A 84 1.14 16.55 -13.55
CA THR A 84 1.71 17.85 -13.13
C THR A 84 1.95 17.97 -11.64
N TRP A 85 1.20 17.22 -10.82
CA TRP A 85 1.16 17.32 -9.36
C TRP A 85 1.46 15.99 -8.66
N CYS A 86 1.58 14.89 -9.39
CA CYS A 86 2.00 13.55 -8.96
C CYS A 86 3.34 13.20 -9.65
N ALA A 87 4.44 13.36 -8.94
CA ALA A 87 5.77 13.04 -9.44
C ALA A 87 6.02 11.53 -9.37
N ASN A 88 6.32 10.93 -10.52
CA ASN A 88 6.78 9.54 -10.76
C ASN A 88 5.73 8.47 -11.16
N LYS A 89 4.41 8.70 -11.10
CA LYS A 89 3.39 7.75 -11.60
C LYS A 89 2.34 8.47 -12.47
N ALA A 90 2.10 7.96 -13.69
CA ALA A 90 1.00 8.45 -14.53
C ALA A 90 -0.27 7.68 -14.19
N ILE A 91 -1.06 8.21 -13.25
CA ILE A 91 -2.28 7.58 -12.75
C ILE A 91 -3.44 7.92 -13.72
N ASN A 92 -3.44 7.29 -14.90
CA ASN A 92 -4.48 7.50 -15.92
C ASN A 92 -5.78 6.79 -15.52
N PHE A 93 -6.93 7.39 -15.81
CA PHE A 93 -8.24 6.77 -15.60
C PHE A 93 -8.41 5.52 -16.48
N PRO A 94 -9.07 4.44 -16.03
CA PRO A 94 -9.24 3.21 -16.83
C PRO A 94 -10.09 3.41 -18.10
N ASP A 95 -9.66 2.79 -19.21
CA ASP A 95 -10.40 2.82 -20.47
C ASP A 95 -11.65 1.91 -20.43
N ARG A 96 -12.85 2.51 -20.56
CA ARG A 96 -14.18 1.87 -20.67
C ARG A 96 -14.68 1.15 -19.40
N ILE A 97 -15.54 1.86 -18.66
CA ILE A 97 -16.29 1.30 -17.53
C ILE A 97 -17.27 0.21 -18.00
N GLY A 98 -16.91 -1.04 -17.77
CA GLY A 98 -17.81 -2.21 -17.75
C GLY A 98 -17.84 -2.84 -16.36
N SER A 99 -18.62 -3.89 -16.13
CA SER A 99 -18.84 -4.48 -14.79
C SER A 99 -17.64 -5.19 -14.13
N ILE A 100 -16.44 -5.03 -14.68
CA ILE A 100 -15.15 -5.47 -14.10
C ILE A 100 -14.27 -4.25 -13.77
N ALA A 101 -14.58 -3.08 -14.35
CA ALA A 101 -13.84 -1.84 -14.21
C ALA A 101 -14.33 -0.95 -13.06
N ASP A 102 -15.43 -1.30 -12.37
CA ASP A 102 -15.89 -0.58 -11.17
C ASP A 102 -14.85 -0.67 -10.04
N ASP A 103 -14.25 -1.86 -9.83
CA ASP A 103 -13.12 -2.07 -8.91
C ASP A 103 -11.87 -1.29 -9.38
N GLU A 104 -11.51 -1.34 -10.68
CA GLU A 104 -10.34 -0.61 -11.21
C GLU A 104 -10.49 0.91 -11.12
N ALA A 105 -11.69 1.45 -11.36
CA ALA A 105 -11.99 2.88 -11.23
C ALA A 105 -12.03 3.33 -9.76
N TYR A 106 -12.45 2.45 -8.84
CA TYR A 106 -12.38 2.69 -7.40
C TYR A 106 -10.93 2.69 -6.91
N ASP A 107 -10.14 1.67 -7.28
CA ASP A 107 -8.71 1.58 -6.94
C ASP A 107 -7.94 2.78 -7.50
N TRP A 108 -8.23 3.22 -8.75
CA TRP A 108 -7.68 4.46 -9.32
C TRP A 108 -8.03 5.70 -8.50
N LEU A 109 -9.27 5.80 -7.99
CA LEU A 109 -9.70 6.93 -7.18
C LEU A 109 -9.04 6.93 -5.80
N VAL A 110 -8.79 5.76 -5.21
CA VAL A 110 -8.02 5.61 -3.97
C VAL A 110 -6.56 6.04 -4.20
N ASP A 111 -5.89 5.49 -5.23
CA ASP A 111 -4.52 5.84 -5.64
C ASP A 111 -4.33 7.36 -5.81
N ILE A 112 -5.28 8.04 -6.48
CA ILE A 112 -5.26 9.50 -6.66
C ILE A 112 -5.40 10.25 -5.33
N ASN A 113 -6.33 9.84 -4.47
CA ASN A 113 -6.56 10.53 -3.19
C ASN A 113 -5.37 10.36 -2.24
N ASP A 114 -4.79 9.16 -2.15
CA ASP A 114 -3.66 8.87 -1.28
C ASP A 114 -2.42 9.69 -1.69
N GLU A 115 -2.10 9.77 -2.99
CA GLU A 115 -0.99 10.58 -3.51
C GLU A 115 -1.20 12.09 -3.25
N ILE A 116 -2.44 12.60 -3.32
CA ILE A 116 -2.76 14.00 -2.99
C ILE A 116 -2.58 14.26 -1.48
N LEU A 117 -3.05 13.34 -0.63
CA LEU A 117 -2.96 13.47 0.82
C LEU A 117 -1.52 13.35 1.31
N GLU A 118 -0.74 12.40 0.78
CA GLU A 118 0.69 12.25 1.10
C GLU A 118 1.50 13.51 0.74
N ARG A 119 1.20 14.14 -0.40
CA ARG A 119 1.82 15.42 -0.80
C ARG A 119 1.45 16.57 0.11
N PHE A 120 0.20 16.60 0.57
CA PHE A 120 -0.26 17.58 1.53
C PHE A 120 0.47 17.41 2.86
N ASP A 121 0.52 16.18 3.39
CA ASP A 121 1.22 15.84 4.64
C ASP A 121 2.72 16.20 4.57
N VAL A 122 3.44 15.80 3.50
CA VAL A 122 4.85 16.18 3.29
C VAL A 122 5.04 17.70 3.26
N SER A 123 4.14 18.43 2.60
CA SER A 123 4.22 19.90 2.52
C SER A 123 3.88 20.57 3.86
N VAL A 124 2.99 19.97 4.65
CA VAL A 124 2.66 20.41 6.02
C VAL A 124 3.85 20.17 6.95
N ASP A 125 4.50 19.02 6.87
CA ASP A 125 5.68 18.71 7.68
C ASP A 125 6.87 19.62 7.33
N GLU A 126 7.12 19.92 6.06
CA GLU A 126 8.15 20.89 5.67
C GLU A 126 7.81 22.29 6.20
N PHE A 127 6.57 22.76 6.04
CA PHE A 127 6.11 24.06 6.56
C PHE A 127 6.24 24.16 8.10
N GLN A 128 5.84 23.12 8.83
CA GLN A 128 5.98 23.05 10.28
C GLN A 128 7.46 23.03 10.71
N ASN A 129 8.33 22.34 9.98
CA ASN A 129 9.76 22.28 10.26
C ASN A 129 10.47 23.61 9.98
N ILE A 130 10.04 24.38 8.98
CA ILE A 130 10.52 25.74 8.74
C ILE A 130 10.08 26.64 9.90
N ARG A 131 8.77 26.67 10.20
CA ARG A 131 8.18 27.43 11.32
C ARG A 131 8.91 27.21 12.65
N LYS A 132 9.15 25.94 13.04
CA LYS A 132 9.89 25.60 14.27
C LYS A 132 11.30 26.17 14.27
N LYS A 133 12.04 26.07 13.16
CA LYS A 133 13.39 26.62 13.04
C LYS A 133 13.41 28.15 13.07
N GLU A 134 12.40 28.81 12.52
CA GLU A 134 12.27 30.27 12.59
C GLU A 134 11.96 30.74 14.02
N GLU A 135 11.09 30.03 14.74
CA GLU A 135 10.78 30.25 16.16
C GLU A 135 12.01 29.99 17.06
N GLU A 136 12.81 28.95 16.77
CA GLU A 136 14.03 28.60 17.52
C GLU A 136 15.22 29.55 17.25
N THR A 137 15.38 30.04 16.02
CA THR A 137 16.55 30.86 15.62
C THR A 137 16.29 32.36 15.57
N GLY A 138 15.03 32.80 15.64
CA GLY A 138 14.65 34.21 15.54
C GLY A 138 14.98 34.85 14.19
N ARG A 139 15.13 34.05 13.13
CA ARG A 139 15.43 34.49 11.77
C ARG A 139 14.48 33.80 10.79
N PHE A 140 13.99 34.56 9.82
CA PHE A 140 13.24 34.02 8.68
C PHE A 140 14.17 33.17 7.79
N ILE A 141 13.71 31.98 7.42
CA ILE A 141 14.44 30.95 6.67
C ILE A 141 13.78 30.68 5.31
N GLY A 142 12.55 31.16 5.10
CA GLY A 142 11.83 31.09 3.82
C GLY A 142 12.61 31.65 2.63
N SER A 143 12.47 31.01 1.48
CA SER A 143 12.97 31.53 0.20
C SER A 143 11.96 32.52 -0.38
N ASP A 144 12.37 33.79 -0.47
CA ASP A 144 11.62 34.96 -0.96
C ASP A 144 10.69 35.63 0.07
N PRO A 145 10.97 36.88 0.53
CA PRO A 145 10.15 37.59 1.50
C PRO A 145 8.77 38.03 0.98
N GLU A 146 8.47 37.88 -0.33
CA GLU A 146 7.11 38.12 -0.86
C GLU A 146 6.19 36.88 -0.75
N ILE A 147 6.72 35.69 -0.41
CA ILE A 147 5.93 34.44 -0.30
C ILE A 147 5.87 33.97 1.17
N ASN A 148 5.12 34.71 2.00
CA ASN A 148 4.74 34.29 3.35
C ASN A 148 3.60 33.24 3.30
N GLY A 149 3.86 32.05 2.76
CA GLY A 149 2.82 31.05 2.54
C GLY A 149 3.27 29.60 2.46
N PHE A 150 2.32 28.70 2.72
CA PHE A 150 2.44 27.26 2.49
C PHE A 150 2.71 26.97 1.01
N GLN A 151 3.87 26.39 0.73
CA GLN A 151 4.31 26.06 -0.64
C GLN A 151 4.23 24.54 -0.83
N LEU A 152 3.34 24.08 -1.71
CA LEU A 152 3.26 22.66 -2.06
C LEU A 152 4.58 22.21 -2.70
N VAL A 153 5.14 21.10 -2.21
CA VAL A 153 6.47 20.62 -2.61
C VAL A 153 6.40 19.90 -3.96
N TYR A 154 6.90 20.55 -5.01
CA TYR A 154 7.19 19.92 -6.28
C TYR A 154 8.66 19.48 -6.30
N GLU A 155 8.95 18.21 -6.58
CA GLU A 155 10.32 17.70 -6.81
C GLU A 155 10.99 18.35 -8.04
N LYS A 156 11.43 19.61 -7.92
CA LYS A 156 12.22 20.28 -8.96
C LYS A 156 13.66 19.77 -8.91
N LYS A 157 13.96 18.85 -9.83
CA LYS A 157 15.31 18.43 -10.20
C LYS A 157 16.25 19.64 -10.29
N LYS A 158 17.23 19.75 -9.37
CA LYS A 158 18.26 20.80 -9.40
C LYS A 158 19.08 20.67 -10.69
N LYS A 159 18.81 21.54 -11.65
CA LYS A 159 19.62 21.73 -12.86
C LYS A 159 20.89 22.49 -12.44
N LYS A 160 22.02 21.80 -12.30
CA LYS A 160 23.31 22.47 -12.07
C LYS A 160 23.64 23.33 -13.29
N GLY A 161 23.83 24.63 -13.07
CA GLY A 161 24.22 25.57 -14.11
C GLY A 161 25.65 25.33 -14.59
N ASP A 162 25.87 25.60 -15.88
CA ASP A 162 27.18 25.67 -16.49
C ASP A 162 27.91 26.96 -16.06
N GLY A 163 29.25 26.93 -16.03
CA GLY A 163 30.07 27.89 -15.29
C GLY A 163 31.57 27.88 -15.61
N GLY A 164 31.91 27.76 -16.90
CA GLY A 164 33.09 28.29 -17.60
C GLY A 164 34.49 28.41 -16.96
N LEU A 165 35.47 27.83 -17.67
CA LEU A 165 36.88 28.30 -17.86
C LEU A 165 37.82 28.20 -16.62
N MET A 166 39.12 27.91 -16.71
CA MET A 166 40.11 27.84 -17.81
C MET A 166 41.36 27.06 -17.34
N GLY A 167 42.20 26.49 -18.23
CA GLY A 167 43.60 26.13 -17.90
C GLY A 167 44.13 24.77 -18.42
N ASP A 168 45.11 24.80 -19.32
CA ASP A 168 45.80 23.64 -19.92
C ASP A 168 46.84 22.95 -18.98
N SER A 169 47.16 21.67 -19.23
CA SER A 169 48.51 21.21 -19.68
C SER A 169 48.84 19.71 -19.44
N VAL A 170 48.94 18.95 -20.54
CA VAL A 170 50.08 18.09 -20.98
C VAL A 170 50.74 17.01 -20.06
N ALA A 171 50.87 15.79 -20.63
CA ALA A 171 51.86 14.70 -20.38
C ALA A 171 51.84 13.87 -19.08
N GLU A 172 52.42 12.65 -18.97
CA GLU A 172 52.70 11.51 -19.91
C GLU A 172 53.28 10.33 -19.07
N SER A 173 53.27 9.08 -19.59
CA SER A 173 53.99 7.87 -19.10
C SER A 173 53.51 7.22 -17.78
N VAL A 174 53.82 5.97 -17.39
CA VAL A 174 53.91 4.60 -17.99
C VAL A 174 54.74 3.71 -17.02
N SER A 175 54.46 2.41 -16.97
CA SER A 175 55.11 1.32 -16.16
C SER A 175 54.70 1.24 -14.68
N GLY A 176 54.63 0.08 -14.00
CA GLY A 176 54.62 -1.31 -14.50
C GLY A 176 55.57 -2.28 -13.76
N LYS A 177 55.03 -3.19 -12.93
CA LYS A 177 55.54 -4.57 -12.70
C LYS A 177 54.70 -5.39 -11.71
N GLU A 178 54.57 -6.68 -11.99
CA GLU A 178 53.99 -7.72 -11.11
C GLU A 178 55.10 -8.50 -10.37
N VAL A 179 54.77 -9.08 -9.20
CA VAL A 179 55.39 -10.30 -8.64
C VAL A 179 54.32 -11.07 -7.82
N ALA A 180 54.31 -12.41 -7.88
CA ALA A 180 53.42 -13.32 -7.12
C ALA A 180 54.28 -14.32 -6.30
N SER A 181 53.81 -15.25 -5.45
CA SER A 181 52.49 -15.84 -5.10
C SER A 181 52.70 -16.65 -3.77
N PRO A 182 51.93 -17.68 -3.34
CA PRO A 182 50.51 -18.08 -3.48
C PRO A 182 49.85 -18.44 -2.09
N SER A 183 48.71 -19.18 -2.10
CA SER A 183 48.02 -19.89 -0.97
C SER A 183 46.89 -19.12 -0.24
N TYR A 184 45.66 -19.63 -0.03
CA TYR A 184 44.91 -20.80 -0.57
C TYR A 184 43.41 -20.42 -0.71
N SER A 185 42.56 -21.30 -1.27
CA SER A 185 41.29 -20.93 -1.93
C SER A 185 40.04 -20.71 -1.04
N GLY A 186 39.40 -19.56 -1.19
CA GLY A 186 37.96 -19.35 -0.97
C GLY A 186 37.21 -19.21 -2.32
N VAL A 187 35.99 -19.74 -2.43
CA VAL A 187 35.21 -19.76 -3.68
C VAL A 187 34.70 -18.36 -4.04
N LYS A 188 34.99 -17.91 -5.27
CA LYS A 188 34.67 -16.55 -5.75
C LYS A 188 33.25 -16.45 -6.31
N VAL A 189 32.45 -15.53 -5.77
CA VAL A 189 31.34 -14.92 -6.52
C VAL A 189 31.92 -13.92 -7.53
N LYS A 190 31.47 -13.95 -8.79
CA LYS A 190 31.94 -13.04 -9.83
C LYS A 190 31.47 -11.60 -9.54
N LYS A 191 32.38 -10.78 -9.03
CA LYS A 191 32.20 -9.32 -8.92
C LYS A 191 32.31 -8.69 -10.31
N TRP A 192 31.20 -8.21 -10.85
CA TRP A 192 31.24 -7.24 -11.96
C TRP A 192 31.74 -5.90 -11.41
N ALA A 193 32.50 -5.16 -12.21
CA ALA A 193 33.09 -3.89 -11.80
C ALA A 193 32.88 -2.84 -12.89
N LEU A 194 32.28 -1.71 -12.49
CA LEU A 194 32.37 -0.32 -12.97
C LEU A 194 31.18 0.42 -12.31
N ALA A 195 31.24 1.68 -11.87
CA ALA A 195 32.35 2.60 -11.66
C ALA A 195 31.98 3.53 -10.48
N ALA A 196 32.93 4.30 -9.94
CA ALA A 196 32.65 5.20 -8.81
C ALA A 196 31.83 6.45 -9.24
N GLY A 197 30.95 6.92 -8.36
CA GLY A 197 30.46 8.31 -8.36
C GLY A 197 29.09 8.58 -8.99
N THR A 198 28.01 8.22 -8.29
CA THR A 198 26.83 9.09 -8.04
C THR A 198 25.77 8.32 -7.24
N SER A 199 25.34 8.86 -6.10
CA SER A 199 24.28 8.28 -5.26
C SER A 199 22.89 8.63 -5.83
N GLY A 200 22.48 7.92 -6.88
CA GLY A 200 21.07 7.83 -7.29
C GLY A 200 20.63 6.38 -7.23
N LYS A 201 19.60 6.06 -6.44
CA LYS A 201 18.96 4.73 -6.48
C LYS A 201 18.63 4.42 -7.95
N ALA A 202 19.19 3.35 -8.51
CA ALA A 202 18.93 2.99 -9.89
C ALA A 202 17.44 2.66 -10.02
N LYS A 203 16.71 3.40 -10.88
CA LYS A 203 15.29 3.11 -11.14
C LYS A 203 15.20 1.77 -11.86
N VAL A 204 14.95 0.70 -11.11
CA VAL A 204 14.66 -0.63 -11.65
C VAL A 204 13.41 -0.50 -12.54
N PRO A 205 13.45 -0.93 -13.81
CA PRO A 205 12.26 -0.86 -14.66
C PRO A 205 11.12 -1.69 -14.06
N PHE A 206 9.94 -1.08 -13.90
CA PHE A 206 8.74 -1.75 -13.37
C PHE A 206 8.31 -2.98 -14.19
N HIS A 207 8.70 -3.00 -15.47
CA HIS A 207 8.57 -4.16 -16.33
C HIS A 207 9.91 -4.45 -17.03
N ILE A 208 10.48 -5.62 -16.75
CA ILE A 208 11.65 -6.15 -17.46
C ILE A 208 11.18 -7.38 -18.25
N PRO A 209 10.95 -7.29 -19.57
CA PRO A 209 10.40 -8.40 -20.36
C PRO A 209 11.24 -9.67 -20.34
N THR A 210 12.56 -9.52 -20.11
CA THR A 210 13.53 -10.63 -20.06
C THR A 210 13.52 -11.39 -18.74
N ILE A 211 12.82 -10.91 -17.71
CA ILE A 211 12.61 -11.70 -16.47
C ILE A 211 11.49 -12.70 -16.73
N GLN A 212 11.87 -13.98 -16.65
CA GLN A 212 10.95 -15.12 -16.74
C GLN A 212 9.79 -14.96 -15.76
N LYS A 213 8.60 -15.43 -16.13
CA LYS A 213 7.46 -15.37 -15.23
C LYS A 213 7.56 -16.49 -14.18
N PRO A 214 7.25 -16.24 -12.89
CA PRO A 214 7.15 -17.30 -11.90
C PRO A 214 6.19 -18.43 -12.30
N GLN A 215 5.15 -18.11 -13.08
CA GLN A 215 4.24 -19.12 -13.64
C GLN A 215 4.93 -20.10 -14.60
N GLU A 216 5.92 -19.62 -15.36
CA GLU A 216 6.70 -20.42 -16.32
C GLU A 216 7.85 -21.16 -15.61
N GLU A 217 8.51 -20.51 -14.65
CA GLU A 217 9.61 -21.09 -13.87
C GLU A 217 9.15 -22.24 -12.95
N TYR A 218 8.09 -22.00 -12.17
CA TYR A 218 7.56 -22.97 -11.21
C TYR A 218 6.38 -23.79 -11.74
N ASN A 219 6.07 -23.69 -13.04
CA ASN A 219 4.96 -24.38 -13.70
C ASN A 219 3.60 -24.15 -12.99
N ILE A 220 3.32 -22.90 -12.58
CA ILE A 220 2.08 -22.53 -11.88
C ILE A 220 0.93 -22.48 -12.88
N LEU A 221 0.21 -23.58 -13.02
CA LEU A 221 -0.96 -23.70 -13.90
C LEU A 221 -2.17 -23.00 -13.27
N VAL A 222 -2.68 -21.97 -13.95
CA VAL A 222 -3.87 -21.20 -13.53
C VAL A 222 -4.92 -21.23 -14.63
N ASN A 223 -6.15 -21.64 -14.29
CA ASN A 223 -7.27 -21.63 -15.22
C ASN A 223 -7.91 -20.24 -15.27
N ASN A 224 -7.57 -19.45 -16.29
CA ASN A 224 -8.14 -18.11 -16.54
C ASN A 224 -9.42 -18.14 -17.41
N SER A 225 -10.07 -19.29 -17.57
CA SER A 225 -11.38 -19.35 -18.25
C SER A 225 -12.42 -18.58 -17.44
N ASN A 226 -13.36 -17.91 -18.11
CA ASN A 226 -14.50 -17.28 -17.46
C ASN A 226 -15.51 -18.34 -16.96
N LYS A 227 -15.19 -18.97 -15.83
CA LYS A 227 -16.00 -19.95 -15.10
C LYS A 227 -15.92 -19.62 -13.60
N PRO A 228 -16.97 -19.87 -12.81
CA PRO A 228 -16.92 -19.73 -11.35
C PRO A 228 -15.77 -20.55 -10.75
N PHE A 229 -15.15 -20.03 -9.69
CA PHE A 229 -14.11 -20.74 -8.95
C PHE A 229 -14.69 -21.99 -8.25
N GLU A 230 -13.97 -23.10 -8.31
CA GLU A 230 -14.40 -24.37 -7.71
C GLU A 230 -13.69 -24.62 -6.38
N HIS A 231 -14.44 -24.63 -5.27
CA HIS A 231 -13.92 -24.88 -3.93
C HIS A 231 -13.68 -26.38 -3.66
N VAL A 232 -12.76 -27.00 -4.42
CA VAL A 232 -12.49 -28.46 -4.43
C VAL A 232 -12.26 -29.08 -3.05
N TRP A 233 -11.76 -28.32 -2.08
CA TRP A 233 -11.43 -28.79 -0.73
C TRP A 233 -12.52 -28.56 0.33
N LEU A 234 -13.66 -27.94 -0.04
CA LEU A 234 -14.80 -27.79 0.85
C LEU A 234 -15.77 -28.98 0.71
N GLN A 235 -16.40 -29.34 1.82
CA GLN A 235 -17.51 -30.29 1.79
C GLN A 235 -18.72 -29.62 1.13
N ARG A 236 -19.52 -30.39 0.39
CA ARG A 236 -20.84 -29.94 -0.07
C ARG A 236 -21.88 -30.16 1.03
N SER A 237 -22.96 -29.40 0.97
CA SER A 237 -24.18 -29.61 1.74
C SER A 237 -24.83 -30.95 1.41
N GLU A 238 -25.76 -31.42 2.25
CA GLU A 238 -26.44 -32.71 2.07
C GLU A 238 -27.27 -32.79 0.77
N ASP A 239 -27.78 -31.64 0.31
CA ASP A 239 -28.46 -31.47 -0.98
C ASP A 239 -27.49 -31.34 -2.19
N GLY A 240 -26.18 -31.30 -1.94
CA GLY A 240 -25.13 -31.11 -2.94
C GLY A 240 -25.02 -29.70 -3.54
N GLN A 241 -25.93 -28.78 -3.22
CA GLN A 241 -26.09 -27.52 -3.96
C GLN A 241 -25.01 -26.48 -3.66
N ARG A 242 -24.53 -26.40 -2.42
CA ARG A 242 -23.54 -25.41 -1.99
C ARG A 242 -22.34 -26.04 -1.30
N PHE A 243 -21.24 -25.31 -1.26
CA PHE A 243 -20.13 -25.63 -0.37
C PHE A 243 -20.46 -25.17 1.06
N VAL A 244 -19.95 -25.92 2.04
CA VAL A 244 -20.09 -25.63 3.47
C VAL A 244 -18.75 -25.12 3.98
N HIS A 245 -18.71 -23.86 4.41
CA HIS A 245 -17.50 -23.28 4.99
C HIS A 245 -17.21 -23.90 6.37
N PRO A 246 -15.93 -24.10 6.78
CA PRO A 246 -15.61 -24.74 8.06
C PRO A 246 -16.25 -24.07 9.29
N LEU A 247 -16.46 -22.75 9.23
CA LEU A 247 -17.12 -21.97 10.29
C LEU A 247 -18.61 -22.31 10.47
N GLU A 248 -19.33 -22.80 9.45
CA GLU A 248 -20.78 -23.02 9.54
C GLU A 248 -21.19 -24.09 10.56
N LYS A 249 -20.27 -24.97 10.93
CA LYS A 249 -20.50 -26.05 11.89
C LYS A 249 -20.27 -25.64 13.35
N LEU A 250 -19.91 -24.38 13.57
CA LEU A 250 -19.45 -23.85 14.86
C LEU A 250 -20.28 -22.62 15.24
N SER A 251 -20.50 -22.43 16.53
CA SER A 251 -21.18 -21.24 17.05
C SER A 251 -20.22 -20.06 17.05
N VAL A 252 -20.72 -18.84 16.82
CA VAL A 252 -19.95 -17.62 17.06
C VAL A 252 -19.42 -17.57 18.51
N MET A 253 -20.18 -18.13 19.46
CA MET A 253 -19.84 -18.22 20.88
C MET A 253 -18.70 -19.21 21.19
N ASP A 254 -18.24 -19.99 20.21
CA ASP A 254 -17.06 -20.86 20.33
C ASP A 254 -15.75 -20.10 20.10
N PHE A 255 -15.82 -18.90 19.50
CA PHE A 255 -14.67 -18.03 19.21
C PHE A 255 -14.59 -16.78 20.10
N VAL A 256 -15.59 -16.54 20.95
CA VAL A 256 -15.54 -15.46 21.95
C VAL A 256 -14.64 -15.89 23.09
N ASP A 257 -13.54 -15.16 23.32
CA ASP A 257 -12.67 -15.34 24.49
C ASP A 257 -13.50 -15.10 25.77
N LYS A 258 -13.58 -16.09 26.66
CA LYS A 258 -14.46 -16.04 27.85
C LYS A 258 -13.77 -15.48 29.08
N ASP A 259 -12.45 -15.65 29.16
CA ASP A 259 -11.61 -15.31 30.32
C ASP A 259 -10.66 -14.15 30.00
N ILE A 260 -11.21 -13.01 29.55
CA ILE A 260 -10.43 -11.83 29.12
C ILE A 260 -9.86 -11.02 30.30
N ALA A 261 -10.47 -11.13 31.50
CA ALA A 261 -10.30 -10.19 32.60
C ALA A 261 -8.86 -10.03 33.13
N ASP A 262 -8.02 -11.06 33.00
CA ASP A 262 -6.68 -11.14 33.62
C ASP A 262 -5.53 -11.32 32.58
N ILE A 263 -5.77 -11.03 31.29
CA ILE A 263 -4.74 -11.20 30.24
C ILE A 263 -3.87 -9.94 30.10
N GLU A 264 -2.65 -9.96 30.64
CA GLU A 264 -1.65 -8.91 30.36
C GLU A 264 -1.10 -9.02 28.91
N PRO A 265 -1.06 -7.92 28.14
CA PRO A 265 -0.50 -7.93 26.78
C PRO A 265 1.00 -8.23 26.73
N VAL A 266 1.38 -9.39 26.20
CA VAL A 266 2.77 -9.75 25.93
C VAL A 266 3.30 -8.96 24.73
N LYS A 267 4.26 -8.06 24.98
CA LYS A 267 4.96 -7.30 23.92
C LYS A 267 5.79 -8.22 23.02
N PRO A 268 5.94 -7.90 21.72
CA PRO A 268 6.84 -8.65 20.85
C PRO A 268 8.31 -8.51 21.30
N PRO A 269 9.14 -9.55 21.13
CA PRO A 269 10.59 -9.46 21.27
C PRO A 269 11.21 -8.51 20.23
N SER A 270 12.47 -8.12 20.44
CA SER A 270 13.17 -7.22 19.49
C SER A 270 13.51 -7.94 18.19
N ILE A 271 13.66 -7.19 17.10
CA ILE A 271 13.95 -7.77 15.77
C ILE A 271 15.27 -8.56 15.79
N GLU A 272 16.28 -8.08 16.52
CA GLU A 272 17.61 -8.70 16.62
C GLU A 272 17.62 -9.98 17.47
N SER A 273 16.66 -10.11 18.40
CA SER A 273 16.54 -11.24 19.31
C SER A 273 15.54 -12.31 18.84
N THR A 274 14.71 -12.00 17.84
CA THR A 274 13.69 -12.91 17.32
C THR A 274 14.26 -13.80 16.22
N PRO A 275 14.26 -15.13 16.39
CA PRO A 275 14.62 -16.06 15.32
C PRO A 275 13.79 -15.83 14.05
N PHE A 276 14.48 -15.85 12.91
CA PHE A 276 13.90 -15.68 11.58
C PHE A 276 14.26 -16.87 10.69
N LYS A 277 13.30 -17.38 9.92
CA LYS A 277 13.55 -18.42 8.92
C LYS A 277 12.82 -18.14 7.61
N LEU A 278 13.60 -17.98 6.53
CA LEU A 278 13.11 -18.07 5.16
C LEU A 278 12.82 -19.54 4.84
N VAL A 279 11.62 -19.82 4.32
CA VAL A 279 11.09 -21.17 4.06
C VAL A 279 10.93 -21.34 2.55
N GLU A 280 11.94 -21.95 1.94
CA GLU A 280 12.01 -22.21 0.49
C GLU A 280 11.94 -23.71 0.14
N GLU A 281 12.13 -24.59 1.12
CA GLU A 281 12.18 -26.04 0.92
C GLU A 281 11.04 -26.77 1.64
N VAL A 282 10.60 -27.89 1.07
CA VAL A 282 9.48 -28.70 1.62
C VAL A 282 9.79 -29.24 3.02
N LYS A 283 11.07 -29.46 3.36
CA LYS A 283 11.50 -29.81 4.72
C LYS A 283 11.19 -28.69 5.71
N ASP A 284 11.51 -27.46 5.33
CA ASP A 284 11.33 -26.28 6.17
C ASP A 284 9.84 -25.95 6.37
N LEU A 285 9.03 -26.16 5.33
CA LEU A 285 7.57 -26.05 5.40
C LEU A 285 6.94 -27.09 6.35
N LYS A 286 7.50 -28.31 6.42
CA LYS A 286 7.09 -29.33 7.41
C LYS A 286 7.47 -28.92 8.83
N GLU A 287 8.66 -28.38 9.03
CA GLU A 287 9.10 -27.85 10.34
C GLU A 287 8.21 -26.69 10.80
N LEU A 288 7.90 -25.76 9.91
CA LEU A 288 6.92 -24.68 10.14
C LEU A 288 5.55 -25.25 10.55
N ALA A 289 4.99 -26.18 9.77
CA ALA A 289 3.71 -26.81 10.08
C ALA A 289 3.71 -27.56 11.43
N ALA A 290 4.86 -28.12 11.85
CA ALA A 290 5.00 -28.73 13.17
C ALA A 290 5.01 -27.68 14.30
N LYS A 291 5.72 -26.56 14.12
CA LYS A 291 5.73 -25.44 15.08
C LYS A 291 4.35 -24.79 15.23
N LEU A 292 3.66 -24.53 14.12
CA LEU A 292 2.28 -24.02 14.13
C LEU A 292 1.28 -24.98 14.76
N ARG A 293 1.55 -26.29 14.76
CA ARG A 293 0.73 -27.27 15.49
C ARG A 293 0.84 -27.10 17.01
N SER A 294 2.01 -26.71 17.52
CA SER A 294 2.27 -26.55 18.96
C SER A 294 1.81 -25.23 19.58
N VAL A 295 1.39 -24.23 18.78
CA VAL A 295 0.91 -22.93 19.28
C VAL A 295 -0.61 -22.79 19.16
N ASN A 296 -1.21 -21.98 20.02
CA ASN A 296 -2.65 -21.68 20.02
C ASN A 296 -3.00 -20.46 19.18
N GLU A 297 -2.05 -19.54 18.96
CA GLU A 297 -2.20 -18.43 18.02
C GLU A 297 -0.95 -18.23 17.16
N PHE A 298 -1.16 -17.71 15.96
CA PHE A 298 -0.11 -17.22 15.08
C PHE A 298 -0.64 -16.07 14.20
N ALA A 299 0.21 -15.09 13.93
CA ALA A 299 -0.10 -14.02 13.00
C ALA A 299 0.26 -14.43 11.56
N VAL A 300 -0.50 -13.93 10.59
CA VAL A 300 -0.32 -14.21 9.15
C VAL A 300 -0.51 -12.91 8.36
N ASP A 301 0.32 -12.73 7.34
CA ASP A 301 0.22 -11.65 6.35
C ASP A 301 0.65 -12.19 4.97
N LEU A 302 0.30 -11.51 3.88
CA LEU A 302 0.52 -11.99 2.51
C LEU A 302 1.02 -10.88 1.55
N GLU A 303 2.00 -11.22 0.73
CA GLU A 303 2.37 -10.39 -0.43
C GLU A 303 1.71 -10.91 -1.71
N HIS A 304 1.22 -10.01 -2.56
CA HIS A 304 0.51 -10.36 -3.80
C HIS A 304 0.95 -9.52 -5.01
N ASN A 305 1.01 -10.15 -6.18
CA ASN A 305 1.30 -9.49 -7.45
C ASN A 305 0.21 -9.76 -8.50
N GLN A 306 -0.44 -8.69 -8.96
CA GLN A 306 -1.43 -8.73 -10.05
C GLN A 306 -0.88 -8.29 -11.42
N TYR A 307 0.23 -7.55 -11.48
CA TYR A 307 0.66 -6.90 -12.73
C TYR A 307 1.06 -7.86 -13.87
N ARG A 308 1.59 -9.05 -13.55
CA ARG A 308 1.97 -10.09 -14.56
C ARG A 308 1.15 -11.39 -14.44
N SER A 309 -0.04 -11.35 -13.83
CA SER A 309 -0.94 -12.50 -13.70
C SER A 309 -2.41 -12.07 -13.74
N PHE A 310 -3.21 -12.63 -14.64
CA PHE A 310 -4.61 -12.21 -14.84
C PHE A 310 -5.47 -12.29 -13.57
N GLN A 311 -5.33 -13.37 -12.78
CA GLN A 311 -5.99 -13.50 -11.48
C GLN A 311 -5.14 -13.00 -10.32
N GLY A 312 -3.92 -12.51 -10.56
CA GLY A 312 -2.91 -12.32 -9.52
C GLY A 312 -2.21 -13.60 -9.06
N LEU A 313 -1.30 -13.46 -8.10
CA LEU A 313 -0.56 -14.52 -7.40
C LEU A 313 -0.16 -14.03 -6.02
N THR A 314 -0.35 -14.85 -4.99
CA THR A 314 0.35 -14.69 -3.71
C THR A 314 1.83 -15.02 -3.92
N CYS A 315 2.73 -14.11 -3.55
CA CYS A 315 4.18 -14.21 -3.74
C CYS A 315 4.95 -14.55 -2.46
N LEU A 316 4.44 -14.18 -1.28
CA LEU A 316 4.98 -14.57 0.02
C LEU A 316 3.83 -14.83 1.02
N ILE A 317 4.10 -15.64 2.04
CA ILE A 317 3.34 -15.64 3.30
C ILE A 317 4.30 -15.31 4.43
N GLN A 318 3.97 -14.29 5.23
CA GLN A 318 4.63 -14.01 6.48
C GLN A 318 3.84 -14.71 7.59
N ILE A 319 4.53 -15.44 8.48
CA ILE A 319 3.91 -16.07 9.65
C ILE A 319 4.75 -15.78 10.88
N SER A 320 4.12 -15.27 11.94
CA SER A 320 4.77 -15.02 13.22
C SER A 320 4.10 -15.82 14.34
N THR A 321 4.92 -16.51 15.12
CA THR A 321 4.53 -17.03 16.43
C THR A 321 4.97 -16.04 17.51
N ARG A 322 4.70 -16.31 18.79
CA ARG A 322 5.23 -15.49 19.90
C ARG A 322 6.76 -15.41 19.93
N ASN A 323 7.46 -16.40 19.38
CA ASN A 323 8.89 -16.61 19.61
C ASN A 323 9.74 -16.70 18.32
N GLU A 324 9.14 -16.67 17.13
CA GLU A 324 9.83 -16.92 15.85
C GLU A 324 9.01 -16.44 14.66
N ASN A 325 9.70 -15.86 13.68
CA ASN A 325 9.16 -15.31 12.43
C ASN A 325 9.56 -16.17 11.22
N PHE A 326 8.64 -16.31 10.27
CA PHE A 326 8.82 -17.05 9.03
C PHE A 326 8.38 -16.22 7.84
N VAL A 327 9.15 -16.32 6.75
CA VAL A 327 8.74 -15.85 5.42
C VAL A 327 8.76 -17.06 4.50
N VAL A 328 7.64 -17.33 3.83
CA VAL A 328 7.45 -18.54 3.01
C VAL A 328 7.40 -18.16 1.54
N ASP A 329 8.30 -18.72 0.74
CA ASP A 329 8.26 -18.59 -0.71
C ASP A 329 7.10 -19.42 -1.28
N THR A 330 6.01 -18.75 -1.63
CA THR A 330 4.83 -19.39 -2.20
C THR A 330 4.98 -19.72 -3.68
N LEU A 331 5.94 -19.14 -4.39
CA LEU A 331 6.15 -19.39 -5.81
C LEU A 331 6.88 -20.73 -5.98
N LYS A 332 7.93 -20.95 -5.20
CA LYS A 332 8.70 -22.20 -5.16
C LYS A 332 7.93 -23.34 -4.47
N LEU A 333 7.23 -23.06 -3.37
CA LEU A 333 6.48 -24.09 -2.62
C LEU A 333 5.00 -24.20 -3.02
N ARG A 334 4.60 -23.61 -4.14
CA ARG A 334 3.22 -23.36 -4.57
C ARG A 334 2.23 -24.51 -4.37
N ILE A 335 2.61 -25.72 -4.76
CA ILE A 335 1.78 -26.94 -4.66
C ILE A 335 1.82 -27.60 -3.27
N HIS A 336 2.75 -27.20 -2.41
CA HIS A 336 3.00 -27.77 -1.09
C HIS A 336 2.36 -26.97 0.05
N ILE A 337 2.21 -25.64 -0.08
CA ILE A 337 1.60 -24.76 0.92
C ILE A 337 0.25 -25.32 1.41
N GLY A 338 -0.68 -25.57 0.49
CA GLY A 338 -2.02 -26.12 0.80
C GLY A 338 -1.96 -27.43 1.60
N PRO A 339 -1.33 -28.50 1.08
CA PRO A 339 -1.19 -29.77 1.78
C PRO A 339 -0.61 -29.72 3.21
N TYR A 340 0.31 -28.80 3.51
CA TYR A 340 0.91 -28.73 4.86
C TYR A 340 0.21 -27.75 5.81
N LEU A 341 -0.37 -26.65 5.32
CA LEU A 341 -0.93 -25.59 6.16
C LEU A 341 -2.47 -25.64 6.30
N ARG A 342 -3.21 -26.21 5.34
CA ARG A 342 -4.69 -26.15 5.29
C ARG A 342 -5.38 -26.54 6.60
N GLU A 343 -4.98 -27.67 7.20
CA GLU A 343 -5.62 -28.15 8.43
C GLU A 343 -5.34 -27.23 9.63
N LEU A 344 -4.20 -26.54 9.68
CA LEU A 344 -3.86 -25.59 10.76
C LEU A 344 -4.66 -24.28 10.66
N PHE A 345 -4.89 -23.81 9.44
CA PHE A 345 -5.75 -22.64 9.18
C PHE A 345 -7.24 -22.96 9.39
N LYS A 346 -7.64 -24.21 9.13
CA LYS A 346 -9.00 -24.73 9.35
C LYS A 346 -9.29 -25.12 10.81
N ASP A 347 -8.27 -25.36 11.62
CA ASP A 347 -8.38 -25.73 13.04
C ASP A 347 -9.06 -24.61 13.85
N PRO A 348 -10.24 -24.84 14.47
CA PRO A 348 -10.94 -23.83 15.26
C PRO A 348 -10.24 -23.52 16.58
N THR A 349 -9.39 -24.42 17.10
CA THR A 349 -8.67 -24.20 18.36
C THR A 349 -7.47 -23.25 18.20
N LYS A 350 -7.13 -22.89 16.96
CA LYS A 350 -6.01 -22.00 16.64
C LYS A 350 -6.51 -20.64 16.19
N LYS A 351 -6.13 -19.56 16.87
CA LYS A 351 -6.45 -18.19 16.46
C LYS A 351 -5.47 -17.73 15.38
N LYS A 352 -5.96 -17.42 14.18
CA LYS A 352 -5.16 -16.80 13.11
C LYS A 352 -5.35 -15.29 13.21
N VAL A 353 -4.28 -14.57 13.52
CA VAL A 353 -4.32 -13.10 13.66
C VAL A 353 -3.88 -12.48 12.34
N MET A 354 -4.68 -11.59 11.77
CA MET A 354 -4.37 -10.89 10.51
C MET A 354 -4.76 -9.41 10.62
N HIS A 355 -4.52 -8.61 9.57
CA HIS A 355 -4.86 -7.19 9.56
C HIS A 355 -5.47 -6.78 8.21
N GLY A 356 -6.78 -6.53 8.15
CA GLY A 356 -7.43 -6.14 6.89
C GLY A 356 -7.47 -7.27 5.86
N ALA A 357 -7.73 -8.50 6.31
CA ALA A 357 -7.52 -9.74 5.55
C ALA A 357 -8.55 -9.99 4.42
N ASP A 358 -9.36 -9.00 4.05
CA ASP A 358 -10.48 -9.15 3.11
C ASP A 358 -10.05 -9.73 1.75
N ARG A 359 -8.89 -9.29 1.22
CA ARG A 359 -8.29 -9.86 0.00
C ARG A 359 -7.50 -11.15 0.28
N ASP A 360 -6.80 -11.22 1.40
CA ASP A 360 -5.98 -12.37 1.80
C ASP A 360 -6.76 -13.68 1.87
N ILE A 361 -7.97 -13.62 2.43
CA ILE A 361 -8.89 -14.75 2.51
C ILE A 361 -9.19 -15.30 1.11
N VAL A 362 -9.41 -14.43 0.12
CA VAL A 362 -9.67 -14.83 -1.26
C VAL A 362 -8.40 -15.41 -1.89
N TRP A 363 -7.24 -14.81 -1.64
CA TRP A 363 -5.96 -15.29 -2.17
C TRP A 363 -5.58 -16.67 -1.62
N LEU A 364 -5.71 -16.90 -0.31
CA LEU A 364 -5.46 -18.21 0.33
C LEU A 364 -6.36 -19.32 -0.22
N GLN A 365 -7.63 -19.00 -0.49
CA GLN A 365 -8.59 -19.93 -1.09
C GLN A 365 -8.24 -20.23 -2.55
N ARG A 366 -8.07 -19.18 -3.38
CA ARG A 366 -7.73 -19.28 -4.81
C ARG A 366 -6.44 -20.05 -5.01
N ASP A 367 -5.41 -19.68 -4.27
CA ASP A 367 -4.06 -20.15 -4.53
C ASP A 367 -3.78 -21.50 -3.89
N PHE A 368 -4.11 -21.70 -2.61
CA PHE A 368 -3.66 -22.87 -1.85
C PHE A 368 -4.81 -23.79 -1.42
N GLY A 369 -6.06 -23.39 -1.68
CA GLY A 369 -7.24 -24.06 -1.15
C GLY A 369 -7.26 -24.05 0.38
N ILE A 370 -6.78 -22.96 0.98
CA ILE A 370 -6.76 -22.74 2.43
C ILE A 370 -7.99 -21.92 2.83
N TYR A 371 -8.67 -22.36 3.88
CA TYR A 371 -9.87 -21.72 4.44
C TYR A 371 -9.63 -21.47 5.92
N ILE A 372 -9.91 -20.26 6.39
CA ILE A 372 -9.61 -19.86 7.77
C ILE A 372 -10.83 -20.09 8.66
N CYS A 373 -10.60 -20.78 9.78
CA CYS A 373 -11.51 -20.84 10.93
C CYS A 373 -10.86 -20.10 12.10
N ASN A 374 -11.62 -19.45 12.99
CA ASN A 374 -11.07 -18.64 14.09
C ASN A 374 -10.04 -17.59 13.62
N LEU A 375 -10.49 -16.72 12.70
CA LEU A 375 -9.77 -15.51 12.28
C LEU A 375 -10.02 -14.39 13.30
N PHE A 376 -8.96 -13.70 13.71
CA PHE A 376 -9.04 -12.43 14.43
C PHE A 376 -8.40 -11.33 13.56
N ASP A 377 -9.23 -10.48 12.96
CA ASP A 377 -8.77 -9.35 12.15
C ASP A 377 -8.58 -8.10 13.03
N THR A 378 -7.33 -7.69 13.19
CA THR A 378 -6.95 -6.52 14.00
C THR A 378 -7.38 -5.19 13.38
N GLY A 379 -7.56 -5.13 12.06
CA GLY A 379 -8.11 -3.98 11.34
C GLY A 379 -9.63 -3.86 11.54
N GLN A 380 -10.35 -4.97 11.65
CA GLN A 380 -11.76 -4.93 12.06
C GLN A 380 -11.89 -4.56 13.54
N ALA A 381 -11.00 -5.08 14.40
CA ALA A 381 -10.96 -4.73 15.82
C ALA A 381 -10.71 -3.23 16.06
N SER A 382 -9.75 -2.60 15.37
CA SER A 382 -9.46 -1.16 15.50
C SER A 382 -10.65 -0.28 15.07
N ARG A 383 -11.37 -0.68 14.01
CA ARG A 383 -12.61 -0.02 13.55
C ARG A 383 -13.72 -0.11 14.61
N VAL A 384 -13.93 -1.27 15.22
CA VAL A 384 -14.92 -1.46 16.31
C VAL A 384 -14.56 -0.64 17.55
N LEU A 385 -13.26 -0.58 17.90
CA LEU A 385 -12.73 0.25 18.99
C LEU A 385 -12.70 1.75 18.67
N LYS A 386 -13.01 2.15 17.43
CA LYS A 386 -13.00 3.54 16.93
C LYS A 386 -11.63 4.23 17.14
N MET A 387 -10.55 3.52 16.81
CA MET A 387 -9.21 4.11 16.79
C MET A 387 -9.11 5.23 15.74
N GLU A 388 -8.19 6.18 15.96
CA GLU A 388 -8.00 7.35 15.08
C GLU A 388 -7.62 6.96 13.65
N ARG A 389 -6.79 5.92 13.50
CA ARG A 389 -6.45 5.29 12.22
C ARG A 389 -6.50 3.77 12.37
N ASN A 390 -6.75 3.08 11.27
CA ASN A 390 -6.99 1.63 11.26
C ASN A 390 -5.95 0.84 10.45
N SER A 391 -4.85 1.47 10.02
CA SER A 391 -3.78 0.84 9.24
C SER A 391 -2.77 0.10 10.11
N LEU A 392 -2.13 -0.95 9.56
CA LEU A 392 -1.11 -1.74 10.25
C LEU A 392 0.04 -0.86 10.75
N GLU A 393 0.50 0.08 9.92
CA GLU A 393 1.49 1.11 10.27
C GLU A 393 1.10 1.88 11.55
N HIS A 394 -0.15 2.35 11.65
CA HIS A 394 -0.61 3.06 12.83
C HIS A 394 -0.65 2.16 14.06
N LEU A 395 -1.11 0.91 13.92
CA LEU A 395 -1.15 -0.04 15.04
C LEU A 395 0.27 -0.39 15.54
N LEU A 396 1.23 -0.57 14.63
CA LEU A 396 2.65 -0.78 14.97
C LEU A 396 3.25 0.44 15.69
N GLN A 397 2.98 1.64 15.20
CA GLN A 397 3.47 2.87 15.84
C GLN A 397 2.82 3.11 17.21
N HIS A 398 1.51 2.86 17.34
CA HIS A 398 0.74 3.12 18.55
C HIS A 398 1.01 2.11 19.67
N PHE A 399 1.02 0.81 19.37
CA PHE A 399 1.18 -0.25 20.38
C PHE A 399 2.64 -0.68 20.60
N CYS A 400 3.46 -0.66 19.54
CA CYS A 400 4.85 -1.15 19.59
C CYS A 400 5.89 -0.03 19.53
N GLY A 401 5.51 1.20 19.17
CA GLY A 401 6.45 2.29 18.94
C GLY A 401 7.31 2.11 17.68
N VAL A 402 6.88 1.26 16.74
CA VAL A 402 7.62 0.91 15.53
C VAL A 402 7.03 1.64 14.32
N THR A 403 7.86 2.45 13.67
CA THR A 403 7.51 3.07 12.38
C THR A 403 7.73 2.03 11.27
N ALA A 404 6.68 1.74 10.49
CA ALA A 404 6.81 0.83 9.36
C ALA A 404 7.61 1.48 8.21
N ASN A 405 8.33 0.68 7.43
CA ASN A 405 8.92 1.14 6.18
C ASN A 405 7.96 0.84 5.02
N LYS A 406 7.63 1.86 4.23
CA LYS A 406 6.79 1.76 3.01
C LYS A 406 7.59 1.52 1.72
N GLU A 407 8.92 1.70 1.74
CA GLU A 407 9.83 1.44 0.59
C GLU A 407 10.31 -0.02 0.50
#